data_AF-A0A2E6SU19-F1
#
_entry.id   AF-A0A2E6SU19-F1
#
_cell.length_a   1.000
_cell.length_b   1.000
_cell.length_c   1.000
_cell.angle_alpha   90.00
_cell.angle_beta   90.00
_cell.angle_gamma   90.00
#
_symmetry.space_group_name_H-M   'P 1'
#
loop_
_entity.id
_entity.type
_entity.pdbx_description
1 polymer ?
#
loop_
_entity_poly.entity_id
_entity_poly.type
_entity_poly.pdbx_seq_one_letter_code
_entity_poly.pdbx_strand_id
1 'polypeptide(L)'
;MKITLAILLFSFITNQSYSQCFGAGGNGDFEGEDALNQFVANTQGNGSFDVTSETSYTGSQSLKVDVTVAGNWQVRIFNGGVCYFDLIPNENYTVSFYMKGEIGKNVNVSIMDNTTVDQEQEVVISSSDWKLYTVTLKASKTSSSGRIKVIFKDAGVYFIDDLRLNAFDCNGDIGGTASLDGCGICSGGNTGVSPISDCSFQAIDPTNQFIVYEGVVEKEISSEKATLFRFTKDYATSEVSGFYQQKRAAASSGIKIRFKTSSPKIKAYFQENLTHGDDVFWHTFDVFRNGTFLFDDQGWEIEGENPTQEVVEWAITLPSYSMIEFLKLEIINGFELEPISKDKPVYIAIGNSITHGMGIDSFSTRKTYPHVVADSLGYELYNWGIGGSKIYEGILSNFIPELDPDLITILWGYNDVHYSGHDSYLSLNTFPKYETLIGTMAQNFPEACIMAVLSPYTTNPVHTDARTIDSLKSGQLEVIRKLQQTYSNLNFMDGLDYTGQEDLNDDVHLNSNGNKSLAYGIISELPCSTPTNTFKKQIELNPIIFYQSDVLSWKKTSTYSLIDFSGKIVASGEGNQVHINGFVHGIYFLKIGENFTKLLLN
;
A
#
# COMPACT_ATOMS: atom_id res chain seq x y z
N MET A 1 -25.65 47.17 50.68
CA MET A 1 -26.50 47.54 49.53
C MET A 1 -25.94 46.88 48.28
N LYS A 2 -26.45 45.70 47.92
CA LYS A 2 -26.36 45.08 46.60
C LYS A 2 -27.52 44.09 46.54
N ILE A 3 -28.44 44.39 45.63
CA ILE A 3 -29.72 43.73 45.43
C ILE A 3 -29.45 42.41 44.71
N THR A 4 -29.84 41.29 45.32
CA THR A 4 -29.83 39.98 44.64
C THR A 4 -31.05 39.92 43.75
N LEU A 5 -30.85 40.15 42.45
CA LEU A 5 -31.89 40.02 41.43
C LEU A 5 -32.04 38.53 41.10
N ALA A 6 -33.07 37.88 41.66
CA ALA A 6 -33.47 36.54 41.23
C ALA A 6 -34.21 36.68 39.89
N ILE A 7 -33.49 36.44 38.78
CA ILE A 7 -34.10 36.26 37.47
C ILE A 7 -34.63 34.83 37.44
N LEU A 8 -35.93 34.65 37.70
CA LEU A 8 -36.65 33.46 37.26
C LEU A 8 -36.67 33.49 35.73
N LEU A 9 -35.76 32.76 35.09
CA LEU A 9 -35.96 32.33 33.72
C LEU A 9 -37.08 31.28 33.73
N PHE A 10 -38.30 31.72 33.41
CA PHE A 10 -39.29 30.81 32.87
C PHE A 10 -38.72 30.25 31.56
N SER A 11 -38.24 29.01 31.61
CA SER A 11 -38.14 28.18 30.40
C SER A 11 -39.57 27.99 29.92
N PHE A 12 -40.01 28.87 29.02
CA PHE A 12 -41.06 28.49 28.09
C PHE A 12 -40.44 27.40 27.22
N ILE A 13 -40.72 26.15 27.58
CA ILE A 13 -40.66 25.06 26.61
C ILE A 13 -41.76 25.40 25.60
N THR A 14 -41.42 26.20 24.60
CA THR A 14 -42.20 26.26 23.38
C THR A 14 -42.11 24.85 22.82
N ASN A 15 -43.24 24.13 22.77
CA ASN A 15 -43.35 22.93 21.95
C ASN A 15 -42.93 23.34 20.53
N GLN A 16 -41.67 23.06 20.19
CA GLN A 16 -41.18 23.23 18.83
C GLN A 16 -41.93 22.19 18.02
N SER A 17 -42.80 22.65 17.14
CA SER A 17 -43.36 21.84 16.08
C SER A 17 -42.19 21.49 15.16
N TYR A 18 -41.65 20.28 15.29
CA TYR A 18 -40.59 19.77 14.41
C TYR A 18 -41.18 19.63 13.00
N SER A 19 -40.80 20.53 12.09
CA SER A 19 -41.26 20.55 10.70
C SER A 19 -40.35 19.66 9.86
N GLN A 20 -40.88 18.62 9.24
CA GLN A 20 -40.10 17.60 8.49
C GLN A 20 -39.94 17.93 7.00
N CYS A 21 -40.06 19.20 6.59
CA CYS A 21 -39.70 19.63 5.24
C CYS A 21 -38.23 20.08 5.17
N PHE A 22 -37.50 19.60 4.17
CA PHE A 22 -36.05 19.80 4.01
C PHE A 22 -35.62 21.28 3.94
N GLY A 23 -36.50 22.21 3.57
CA GLY A 23 -36.19 23.63 3.36
C GLY A 23 -36.16 24.53 4.60
N ALA A 24 -36.53 24.03 5.79
CA ALA A 24 -36.66 24.86 7.01
C ALA A 24 -35.89 24.34 8.24
N GLY A 25 -34.85 23.51 8.03
CA GLY A 25 -34.13 22.86 9.14
C GLY A 25 -34.85 21.64 9.71
N GLY A 26 -35.73 21.00 8.92
CA GLY A 26 -36.28 19.70 9.24
C GLY A 26 -35.21 18.62 9.13
N ASN A 27 -35.04 17.84 10.18
CA ASN A 27 -33.91 16.91 10.31
C ASN A 27 -34.19 15.51 9.74
N GLY A 28 -35.43 15.20 9.36
CA GLY A 28 -35.82 13.84 8.95
C GLY A 28 -35.53 12.81 10.04
N ASP A 29 -35.60 13.25 11.30
CA ASP A 29 -35.25 12.55 12.55
C ASP A 29 -36.36 11.61 13.04
N PHE A 30 -37.50 11.58 12.34
CA PHE A 30 -38.66 10.76 12.69
C PHE A 30 -39.16 10.94 14.14
N GLU A 31 -39.03 12.15 14.70
CA GLU A 31 -39.51 12.48 16.04
C GLU A 31 -40.96 13.02 16.02
N GLY A 32 -41.74 12.65 17.05
CA GLY A 32 -43.04 13.26 17.37
C GLY A 32 -44.27 12.44 16.97
N GLU A 33 -45.45 12.86 17.48
CA GLU A 33 -46.74 12.34 17.02
C GLU A 33 -46.90 12.78 15.55
N ASP A 34 -47.07 11.82 14.62
CA ASP A 34 -47.15 12.02 13.16
C ASP A 34 -45.82 12.03 12.37
N ALA A 35 -44.75 11.48 12.94
CA ALA A 35 -43.43 11.50 12.32
C ALA A 35 -43.30 10.87 10.91
N LEU A 36 -44.26 10.06 10.47
CA LEU A 36 -44.30 9.48 9.11
C LEU A 36 -45.22 10.24 8.14
N ASN A 37 -46.07 11.15 8.62
CA ASN A 37 -47.13 11.77 7.80
C ASN A 37 -46.59 12.73 6.72
N GLN A 38 -45.33 13.15 6.84
CA GLN A 38 -44.64 13.96 5.83
C GLN A 38 -43.99 13.11 4.73
N PHE A 39 -44.08 11.78 4.84
CA PHE A 39 -43.66 10.83 3.83
C PHE A 39 -44.86 10.08 3.26
N VAL A 40 -44.77 9.75 1.98
CA VAL A 40 -45.61 8.73 1.37
C VAL A 40 -44.87 7.40 1.50
N ALA A 41 -45.35 6.56 2.42
CA ALA A 41 -44.87 5.20 2.60
C ALA A 41 -45.76 4.21 1.82
N ASN A 42 -45.16 3.34 1.02
CA ASN A 42 -45.88 2.33 0.27
C ASN A 42 -45.12 1.02 0.28
N THR A 43 -45.83 -0.09 0.52
CA THR A 43 -45.23 -1.43 0.60
C THR A 43 -45.76 -2.38 -0.47
N GLN A 44 -46.89 -2.07 -1.11
CA GLN A 44 -47.62 -2.99 -2.00
C GLN A 44 -47.88 -4.40 -1.39
N GLY A 45 -47.93 -4.50 -0.06
CA GLY A 45 -48.09 -5.77 0.67
C GLY A 45 -46.78 -6.53 0.92
N ASN A 46 -45.62 -5.98 0.55
CA ASN A 46 -44.31 -6.62 0.68
C ASN A 46 -43.52 -6.19 1.94
N GLY A 47 -44.18 -5.56 2.91
CA GLY A 47 -43.51 -5.04 4.10
C GLY A 47 -44.37 -4.11 4.97
N SER A 48 -43.74 -3.51 5.97
CA SER A 48 -44.30 -2.48 6.86
C SER A 48 -43.34 -1.32 7.13
N PHE A 49 -43.88 -0.20 7.60
CA PHE A 49 -43.15 0.97 8.08
C PHE A 49 -43.69 1.36 9.44
N ASP A 50 -42.80 1.48 10.43
CA ASP A 50 -43.17 1.77 11.81
C ASP A 50 -42.17 2.76 12.41
N VAL A 51 -42.66 3.87 12.97
CA VAL A 51 -41.81 4.75 13.79
C VAL A 51 -41.69 4.14 15.18
N THR A 52 -40.47 3.85 15.63
CA THR A 52 -40.20 3.04 16.82
C THR A 52 -39.16 3.66 17.73
N SER A 53 -39.23 3.35 19.02
CA SER A 53 -38.22 3.68 20.03
C SER A 53 -37.30 2.50 20.36
N GLU A 54 -37.33 1.42 19.58
CA GLU A 54 -36.42 0.26 19.72
C GLU A 54 -34.94 0.68 19.66
N THR A 55 -34.63 1.60 18.76
CA THR A 55 -33.31 2.20 18.58
C THR A 55 -33.48 3.51 17.80
N SER A 56 -32.58 4.45 17.99
CA SER A 56 -32.47 5.67 17.19
C SER A 56 -31.01 6.09 17.11
N TYR A 57 -30.66 6.91 16.12
CA TYR A 57 -29.33 7.51 16.04
C TYR A 57 -29.34 8.87 16.74
N THR A 58 -30.35 9.69 16.46
CA THR A 58 -30.64 10.92 17.21
C THR A 58 -31.99 10.80 17.93
N GLY A 59 -32.26 11.71 18.86
CA GLY A 59 -33.57 11.76 19.51
C GLY A 59 -33.95 10.48 20.26
N SER A 60 -35.22 10.10 20.16
CA SER A 60 -35.86 9.01 20.88
C SER A 60 -36.55 7.97 20.00
N GLN A 61 -36.67 8.24 18.70
CA GLN A 61 -37.38 7.42 17.72
C GLN A 61 -36.60 7.30 16.41
N SER A 62 -36.90 6.29 15.61
CA SER A 62 -36.43 6.17 14.23
C SER A 62 -37.46 5.43 13.38
N LEU A 63 -37.28 5.44 12.07
CA LEU A 63 -38.13 4.67 11.16
C LEU A 63 -37.59 3.25 11.01
N LYS A 64 -38.37 2.27 11.44
CA LYS A 64 -38.18 0.85 11.15
C LYS A 64 -38.92 0.46 9.88
N VAL A 65 -38.25 -0.32 9.04
CA VAL A 65 -38.79 -0.85 7.79
C VAL A 65 -38.60 -2.35 7.80
N ASP A 66 -39.70 -3.09 7.68
CA ASP A 66 -39.67 -4.54 7.50
C ASP A 66 -39.98 -4.84 6.03
N VAL A 67 -39.04 -5.45 5.31
CA VAL A 67 -39.24 -5.95 3.95
C VAL A 67 -39.43 -7.46 4.03
N THR A 68 -40.67 -7.91 3.83
CA THR A 68 -41.00 -9.34 3.88
C THR A 68 -40.75 -10.05 2.56
N VAL A 69 -40.83 -9.31 1.44
CA VAL A 69 -40.60 -9.85 0.08
C VAL A 69 -39.73 -8.89 -0.71
N ALA A 70 -38.57 -9.36 -1.13
CA ALA A 70 -37.64 -8.58 -1.93
C ALA A 70 -38.28 -8.08 -3.25
N GLY A 71 -37.90 -6.88 -3.68
CA GLY A 71 -38.46 -6.26 -4.88
C GLY A 71 -37.81 -4.94 -5.23
N ASN A 72 -37.95 -4.50 -6.48
CA ASN A 72 -37.22 -3.34 -7.00
C ASN A 72 -37.86 -1.99 -6.67
N TRP A 73 -39.12 -1.95 -6.22
CA TRP A 73 -39.83 -0.69 -6.01
C TRP A 73 -40.96 -0.75 -4.97
N GLN A 74 -41.30 -1.94 -4.47
CA GLN A 74 -42.52 -2.17 -3.70
C GLN A 74 -42.49 -1.46 -2.35
N VAL A 75 -41.42 -1.63 -1.56
CA VAL A 75 -41.24 -1.01 -0.24
C VAL A 75 -40.42 0.26 -0.39
N ARG A 76 -41.08 1.41 -0.28
CA ARG A 76 -40.47 2.72 -0.52
C ARG A 76 -41.09 3.83 0.31
N ILE A 77 -40.28 4.83 0.61
CA ILE A 77 -40.72 6.13 1.12
C ILE A 77 -40.28 7.24 0.18
N PHE A 78 -41.04 8.31 0.14
CA PHE A 78 -40.64 9.57 -0.48
C PHE A 78 -41.35 10.73 0.20
N ASN A 79 -40.76 11.92 0.20
CA ASN A 79 -41.39 13.09 0.84
C ASN A 79 -42.75 13.44 0.21
N GLY A 80 -43.64 13.96 1.05
CA GLY A 80 -45.01 14.34 0.71
C GLY A 80 -45.10 15.59 -0.16
N GLY A 81 -46.30 15.83 -0.71
CA GLY A 81 -46.57 16.92 -1.66
C GLY A 81 -46.35 18.34 -1.10
N VAL A 82 -46.31 18.47 0.22
CA VAL A 82 -46.07 19.74 0.92
C VAL A 82 -44.59 20.05 1.15
N CYS A 83 -43.70 19.07 0.90
CA CYS A 83 -42.26 19.19 1.12
C CYS A 83 -41.46 19.11 -0.19
N TYR A 84 -42.02 19.61 -1.31
CA TYR A 84 -41.26 19.72 -2.56
C TYR A 84 -40.08 20.68 -2.43
N PHE A 85 -39.05 20.40 -3.21
CA PHE A 85 -37.92 21.31 -3.42
C PHE A 85 -37.70 21.53 -4.91
N ASP A 86 -36.99 22.61 -5.25
CA ASP A 86 -36.63 22.90 -6.62
C ASP A 86 -35.44 22.04 -7.05
N LEU A 87 -35.56 21.42 -8.23
CA LEU A 87 -34.48 20.80 -8.97
C LEU A 87 -33.99 21.78 -10.03
N ILE A 88 -32.68 22.01 -10.07
CA ILE A 88 -32.01 22.85 -11.04
C ILE A 88 -31.02 21.98 -11.83
N PRO A 89 -31.08 21.98 -13.18
CA PRO A 89 -30.21 21.16 -14.01
C PRO A 89 -28.73 21.38 -13.68
N ASN A 90 -27.99 20.27 -13.63
CA ASN A 90 -26.55 20.19 -13.34
C ASN A 90 -26.14 20.51 -11.88
N GLU A 91 -27.07 20.88 -11.01
CA GLU A 91 -26.77 21.01 -9.58
C GLU A 91 -26.73 19.65 -8.89
N ASN A 92 -25.86 19.54 -7.88
CA ASN A 92 -25.72 18.36 -7.05
C ASN A 92 -26.66 18.44 -5.84
N TYR A 93 -27.39 17.37 -5.60
CA TYR A 93 -28.29 17.19 -4.45
C TYR A 93 -27.78 16.02 -3.61
N THR A 94 -27.33 16.32 -2.40
CA THR A 94 -26.75 15.34 -1.49
C THR A 94 -27.81 14.87 -0.49
N VAL A 95 -28.23 13.62 -0.61
CA VAL A 95 -29.13 12.97 0.35
C VAL A 95 -28.29 12.26 1.40
N SER A 96 -28.50 12.57 2.67
CA SER A 96 -27.78 11.96 3.80
C SER A 96 -28.75 11.34 4.79
N PHE A 97 -28.43 10.19 5.36
CA PHE A 97 -29.23 9.54 6.39
C PHE A 97 -28.39 8.55 7.19
N TYR A 98 -28.75 8.34 8.45
CA TYR A 98 -28.22 7.26 9.25
C TYR A 98 -29.03 6.01 9.00
N MET A 99 -28.36 4.88 8.83
CA MET A 99 -29.03 3.60 8.63
C MET A 99 -28.33 2.46 9.37
N LYS A 100 -29.14 1.52 9.82
CA LYS A 100 -28.75 0.29 10.49
C LYS A 100 -29.55 -0.88 9.89
N GLY A 101 -28.89 -2.00 9.59
CA GLY A 101 -29.54 -3.17 9.00
C GLY A 101 -28.56 -4.32 8.75
N GLU A 102 -29.01 -5.37 8.08
CA GLU A 102 -28.14 -6.49 7.69
C GLU A 102 -27.11 -6.06 6.63
N ILE A 103 -25.84 -6.41 6.84
CA ILE A 103 -24.74 -6.09 5.91
C ILE A 103 -24.99 -6.79 4.56
N GLY A 104 -24.73 -6.07 3.47
CA GLY A 104 -24.86 -6.57 2.09
C GLY A 104 -26.24 -6.38 1.46
N LYS A 105 -27.22 -5.82 2.19
CA LYS A 105 -28.54 -5.48 1.65
C LYS A 105 -28.52 -4.16 0.89
N ASN A 106 -29.40 -4.04 -0.10
CA ASN A 106 -29.45 -2.91 -1.02
C ASN A 106 -30.61 -1.96 -0.72
N VAL A 107 -30.30 -0.67 -0.77
CA VAL A 107 -31.24 0.44 -0.68
C VAL A 107 -31.00 1.39 -1.85
N ASN A 108 -32.03 1.73 -2.62
CA ASN A 108 -31.90 2.73 -3.68
C ASN A 108 -32.35 4.10 -3.18
N VAL A 109 -31.53 5.13 -3.44
CA VAL A 109 -31.82 6.53 -3.14
C VAL A 109 -31.98 7.29 -4.45
N SER A 110 -33.01 8.11 -4.56
CA SER A 110 -33.30 8.87 -5.79
C SER A 110 -33.72 10.30 -5.50
N ILE A 111 -33.40 11.20 -6.42
CA ILE A 111 -34.15 12.45 -6.61
C ILE A 111 -35.18 12.24 -7.72
N MET A 112 -36.36 12.82 -7.56
CA MET A 112 -37.50 12.65 -8.45
C MET A 112 -38.11 13.98 -8.85
N ASP A 113 -38.71 14.01 -10.03
CA ASP A 113 -39.68 15.01 -10.45
C ASP A 113 -41.09 14.45 -10.26
N ASN A 114 -41.74 14.88 -9.17
CA ASN A 114 -43.02 14.38 -8.70
C ASN A 114 -43.05 12.84 -8.56
N THR A 115 -43.52 12.12 -9.57
CA THR A 115 -43.62 10.64 -9.58
C THR A 115 -42.53 9.96 -10.41
N THR A 116 -41.71 10.72 -11.14
CA THR A 116 -40.73 10.20 -12.09
C THR A 116 -39.33 10.33 -11.50
N VAL A 117 -38.53 9.26 -11.50
CA VAL A 117 -37.12 9.33 -11.09
C VAL A 117 -36.35 10.25 -12.03
N ASP A 118 -35.58 11.17 -11.47
CA ASP A 118 -34.61 11.96 -12.22
C ASP A 118 -33.24 11.29 -12.23
N GLN A 119 -32.69 11.03 -11.04
CA GLN A 119 -31.44 10.29 -10.82
C GLN A 119 -31.60 9.33 -9.66
N GLU A 120 -30.85 8.23 -9.69
CA GLU A 120 -30.83 7.24 -8.61
C GLU A 120 -29.45 6.61 -8.43
N GLN A 121 -29.17 6.17 -7.21
CA GLN A 121 -27.96 5.44 -6.87
C GLN A 121 -28.31 4.36 -5.82
N GLU A 122 -27.68 3.19 -5.95
CA GLU A 122 -27.79 2.10 -4.99
C GLU A 122 -26.78 2.27 -3.85
N VAL A 123 -27.22 1.95 -2.64
CA VAL A 123 -26.45 1.96 -1.40
C VAL A 123 -26.47 0.56 -0.81
N VAL A 124 -25.28 0.00 -0.58
CA VAL A 124 -25.12 -1.31 0.08
C VAL A 124 -24.82 -1.09 1.56
N ILE A 125 -25.58 -1.75 2.43
CA ILE A 125 -25.37 -1.68 3.87
C ILE A 125 -24.01 -2.29 4.22
N SER A 126 -23.17 -1.50 4.88
CA SER A 126 -21.78 -1.87 5.22
C SER A 126 -21.52 -1.92 6.73
N SER A 127 -22.55 -1.69 7.55
CA SER A 127 -22.48 -1.74 9.01
C SER A 127 -23.77 -2.32 9.57
N SER A 128 -23.65 -3.21 10.57
CA SER A 128 -24.77 -3.74 11.33
C SER A 128 -25.25 -2.79 12.45
N ASP A 129 -24.50 -1.72 12.71
CA ASP A 129 -24.89 -0.62 13.59
C ASP A 129 -25.06 0.68 12.79
N TRP A 130 -25.59 1.73 13.43
CA TRP A 130 -25.85 3.02 12.80
C TRP A 130 -24.62 3.59 12.08
N LYS A 131 -24.79 3.89 10.80
CA LYS A 131 -23.76 4.52 9.95
C LYS A 131 -24.38 5.60 9.09
N LEU A 132 -23.66 6.71 8.90
CA LEU A 132 -24.03 7.75 7.95
C LEU A 132 -23.81 7.25 6.52
N TYR A 133 -24.83 7.39 5.69
CA TYR A 133 -24.76 7.19 4.25
C TYR A 133 -25.06 8.52 3.55
N THR A 134 -24.28 8.81 2.51
CA THR A 134 -24.39 10.04 1.72
C THR A 134 -24.44 9.67 0.24
N VAL A 135 -25.42 10.22 -0.48
CA VAL A 135 -25.65 9.97 -1.91
C VAL A 135 -25.78 11.31 -2.63
N THR A 136 -24.88 11.60 -3.56
CA THR A 136 -24.89 12.86 -4.32
C THR A 136 -25.41 12.62 -5.73
N LEU A 137 -26.55 13.23 -6.05
CA LEU A 137 -27.27 13.04 -7.31
C LEU A 137 -27.30 14.37 -8.10
N LYS A 138 -26.86 14.35 -9.36
CA LYS A 138 -26.83 15.54 -10.22
C LYS A 138 -28.12 15.67 -11.02
N ALA A 139 -28.95 16.67 -10.72
CA ALA A 139 -30.24 16.82 -11.37
C ALA A 139 -30.10 17.02 -12.89
N SER A 140 -30.96 16.37 -13.68
CA SER A 140 -30.91 16.45 -15.16
C SER A 140 -31.90 17.47 -15.74
N LYS A 141 -32.87 17.93 -14.93
CA LYS A 141 -33.99 18.76 -15.37
C LYS A 141 -34.40 19.80 -14.33
N THR A 142 -35.15 20.80 -14.77
CA THR A 142 -35.79 21.78 -13.90
C THR A 142 -37.13 21.24 -13.41
N SER A 143 -37.39 21.29 -12.10
CA SER A 143 -38.71 20.96 -11.52
C SER A 143 -38.92 21.71 -10.21
N SER A 144 -40.14 22.14 -9.92
CA SER A 144 -40.54 22.64 -8.59
C SER A 144 -41.24 21.58 -7.74
N SER A 145 -41.24 20.33 -8.20
CA SER A 145 -41.86 19.18 -7.55
C SER A 145 -40.82 18.11 -7.19
N GLY A 146 -39.61 18.56 -6.83
CA GLY A 146 -38.50 17.71 -6.40
C GLY A 146 -38.86 16.85 -5.19
N ARG A 147 -38.49 15.57 -5.23
CA ARG A 147 -38.65 14.63 -4.11
C ARG A 147 -37.42 13.76 -3.91
N ILE A 148 -37.17 13.35 -2.68
CA ILE A 148 -36.26 12.26 -2.32
C ILE A 148 -37.07 10.98 -2.19
N LYS A 149 -36.57 9.89 -2.74
CA LYS A 149 -37.13 8.55 -2.58
C LYS A 149 -36.08 7.57 -2.08
N VAL A 150 -36.47 6.74 -1.14
CA VAL A 150 -35.69 5.61 -0.64
C VAL A 150 -36.47 4.32 -0.87
N ILE A 151 -35.86 3.33 -1.52
CA ILE A 151 -36.43 2.00 -1.79
C ILE A 151 -35.62 0.96 -1.03
N PHE A 152 -36.31 0.11 -0.28
CA PHE A 152 -35.70 -1.01 0.45
C PHE A 152 -35.92 -2.28 -0.37
N LYS A 153 -34.85 -2.80 -0.99
CA LYS A 153 -34.97 -3.83 -2.02
C LYS A 153 -35.01 -5.24 -1.47
N ASP A 154 -34.09 -5.57 -0.57
CA ASP A 154 -33.89 -6.93 -0.12
C ASP A 154 -34.75 -7.24 1.10
N ALA A 155 -35.13 -8.50 1.27
CA ALA A 155 -35.85 -8.93 2.47
C ALA A 155 -34.96 -8.75 3.71
N GLY A 156 -35.51 -8.17 4.78
CA GLY A 156 -34.80 -7.82 6.00
C GLY A 156 -35.41 -6.65 6.76
N VAL A 157 -34.83 -6.35 7.91
CA VAL A 157 -35.23 -5.21 8.76
C VAL A 157 -34.19 -4.09 8.64
N TYR A 158 -34.68 -2.88 8.42
CA TYR A 158 -33.88 -1.66 8.29
C TYR A 158 -34.34 -0.66 9.34
N PHE A 159 -33.41 0.12 9.87
CA PHE A 159 -33.70 1.33 10.63
C PHE A 159 -33.05 2.50 9.91
N ILE A 160 -33.81 3.57 9.71
CA ILE A 160 -33.34 4.81 9.09
C ILE A 160 -33.68 5.98 10.00
N ASP A 161 -32.77 6.92 10.08
CA ASP A 161 -32.89 8.12 10.91
C ASP A 161 -32.20 9.30 10.21
N ASP A 162 -32.58 10.52 10.57
CA ASP A 162 -31.96 11.77 10.16
C ASP A 162 -31.85 11.93 8.61
N LEU A 163 -32.92 11.63 7.87
CA LEU A 163 -32.97 11.74 6.41
C LEU A 163 -33.03 13.20 5.95
N ARG A 164 -31.93 13.71 5.38
CA ARG A 164 -31.74 15.12 5.03
C ARG A 164 -31.32 15.34 3.58
N LEU A 165 -31.58 16.55 3.08
CA LEU A 165 -31.12 17.05 1.79
C LEU A 165 -30.10 18.16 2.00
N ASN A 166 -28.96 18.08 1.33
CA ASN A 166 -27.88 19.07 1.34
C ASN A 166 -27.41 19.48 2.75
N ALA A 167 -27.58 18.59 3.74
CA ALA A 167 -27.20 18.87 5.12
C ALA A 167 -25.69 18.82 5.32
N PHE A 168 -24.99 17.99 4.55
CA PHE A 168 -23.54 17.87 4.57
C PHE A 168 -22.98 18.42 3.26
N ASP A 169 -21.92 19.21 3.38
CA ASP A 169 -21.10 19.58 2.23
C ASP A 169 -20.24 18.38 1.78
N CYS A 170 -19.47 18.50 0.70
CA CYS A 170 -18.67 17.36 0.23
C CYS A 170 -17.55 16.92 1.21
N ASN A 171 -17.22 17.75 2.21
CA ASN A 171 -16.21 17.48 3.23
C ASN A 171 -16.82 16.76 4.45
N GLY A 172 -18.15 16.55 4.45
CA GLY A 172 -18.86 15.96 5.57
C GLY A 172 -19.16 16.96 6.68
N ASP A 173 -19.07 18.26 6.42
CA ASP A 173 -19.42 19.29 7.41
C ASP A 173 -20.92 19.61 7.34
N ILE A 174 -21.60 19.53 8.49
CA ILE A 174 -23.02 19.90 8.61
C ILE A 174 -23.17 21.40 8.36
N GLY A 175 -23.96 21.76 7.36
CA GLY A 175 -24.13 23.15 6.92
C GLY A 175 -22.85 23.79 6.37
N GLY A 176 -21.88 22.97 5.97
CA GLY A 176 -20.65 23.43 5.35
C GLY A 176 -20.86 24.00 3.95
N THR A 177 -19.78 24.53 3.37
CA THR A 177 -19.81 25.21 2.06
C THR A 177 -18.87 24.58 1.03
N ALA A 178 -18.22 23.46 1.35
CA ALA A 178 -17.37 22.75 0.40
C ALA A 178 -18.21 22.12 -0.72
N SER A 179 -17.71 22.17 -1.95
CA SER A 179 -18.34 21.53 -3.10
C SER A 179 -17.33 20.82 -3.97
N LEU A 180 -17.81 19.85 -4.76
CA LEU A 180 -16.99 19.18 -5.75
C LEU A 180 -16.62 20.19 -6.85
N ASP A 181 -15.32 20.36 -7.09
CA ASP A 181 -14.82 21.21 -8.17
C ASP A 181 -14.91 20.54 -9.54
N GLY A 182 -14.36 21.21 -10.57
CA GLY A 182 -14.38 20.69 -11.94
C GLY A 182 -13.69 19.33 -12.10
N CYS A 183 -12.83 18.95 -11.15
CA CYS A 183 -12.02 17.74 -11.19
C CYS A 183 -12.62 16.62 -10.34
N GLY A 184 -13.77 16.87 -9.69
CA GLY A 184 -14.42 15.96 -8.77
C GLY A 184 -13.79 15.94 -7.38
N ILE A 185 -12.96 16.94 -7.04
CA ILE A 185 -12.30 17.04 -5.73
C ILE A 185 -13.16 17.90 -4.82
N CYS A 186 -13.33 17.47 -3.57
CA CYS A 186 -13.99 18.31 -2.59
C CYS A 186 -13.12 19.51 -2.21
N SER A 187 -13.62 20.72 -2.44
CA SER A 187 -12.86 21.96 -2.29
C SER A 187 -13.71 23.10 -1.71
N GLY A 188 -13.07 24.14 -1.18
CA GLY A 188 -13.72 25.22 -0.45
C GLY A 188 -14.15 24.81 0.97
N GLY A 189 -14.98 25.62 1.64
CA GLY A 189 -15.39 25.35 3.02
C GLY A 189 -14.20 25.15 3.97
N ASN A 190 -14.23 24.09 4.78
CA ASN A 190 -13.15 23.73 5.71
C ASN A 190 -12.15 22.70 5.15
N THR A 191 -12.19 22.41 3.85
CA THR A 191 -11.28 21.41 3.23
C THR A 191 -9.81 21.82 3.27
N GLY A 192 -9.52 23.12 3.34
CA GLY A 192 -8.17 23.66 3.12
C GLY A 192 -7.73 23.64 1.64
N VAL A 193 -8.60 23.19 0.74
CA VAL A 193 -8.33 22.97 -0.68
C VAL A 193 -9.01 24.06 -1.52
N SER A 194 -8.27 24.66 -2.45
CA SER A 194 -8.84 25.64 -3.39
C SER A 194 -9.51 24.94 -4.57
N PRO A 195 -10.71 25.37 -5.01
CA PRO A 195 -11.39 24.78 -6.16
C PRO A 195 -10.59 24.88 -7.45
N ILE A 196 -10.52 23.78 -8.20
CA ILE A 196 -9.87 23.74 -9.51
C ILE A 196 -10.93 23.83 -10.62
N SER A 197 -10.71 24.75 -11.56
CA SER A 197 -11.59 24.94 -12.72
C SER A 197 -11.08 24.25 -14.00
N ASP A 198 -9.77 24.06 -14.12
CA ASP A 198 -9.13 23.39 -15.26
C ASP A 198 -8.52 22.05 -14.83
N CYS A 199 -9.11 20.98 -15.31
CA CYS A 199 -8.70 19.61 -15.01
C CYS A 199 -7.95 18.96 -16.17
N SER A 200 -7.48 19.76 -17.11
CA SER A 200 -6.58 19.30 -18.15
C SER A 200 -5.23 18.90 -17.56
N PHE A 201 -4.59 17.95 -18.20
CA PHE A 201 -3.25 17.50 -17.84
C PHE A 201 -2.20 18.29 -18.61
N GLN A 202 -1.10 18.60 -17.94
CA GLN A 202 0.16 19.02 -18.55
C GLN A 202 1.16 17.86 -18.49
N ALA A 203 1.92 17.67 -19.57
CA ALA A 203 2.97 16.67 -19.63
C ALA A 203 4.28 17.20 -19.04
N ILE A 204 4.97 16.33 -18.31
CA ILE A 204 6.29 16.54 -17.73
C ILE A 204 7.24 15.52 -18.38
N ASP A 205 8.22 16.06 -19.10
CA ASP A 205 9.21 15.27 -19.83
C ASP A 205 10.12 14.47 -18.88
N PRO A 206 10.62 13.29 -19.29
CA PRO A 206 11.60 12.50 -18.53
C PRO A 206 12.90 13.24 -18.20
N THR A 207 13.24 14.30 -18.94
CA THR A 207 14.44 15.14 -18.68
C THR A 207 14.25 16.09 -17.49
N ASN A 208 13.05 16.19 -16.92
CA ASN A 208 12.79 17.08 -15.80
C ASN A 208 13.66 16.70 -14.59
N GLN A 209 14.44 17.67 -14.09
CA GLN A 209 15.41 17.48 -13.01
C GLN A 209 14.81 17.05 -11.65
N PHE A 210 13.49 17.19 -11.48
CA PHE A 210 12.77 16.80 -10.26
C PHE A 210 12.18 15.38 -10.35
N ILE A 211 12.36 14.69 -11.47
CA ILE A 211 12.17 13.25 -11.56
C ILE A 211 13.48 12.56 -11.15
N VAL A 212 13.40 11.70 -10.14
CA VAL A 212 14.53 10.94 -9.63
C VAL A 212 14.40 9.49 -10.07
N TYR A 213 15.48 8.97 -10.66
CA TYR A 213 15.59 7.57 -11.09
C TYR A 213 16.58 6.88 -10.15
N GLU A 214 16.07 6.03 -9.26
CA GLU A 214 16.86 5.26 -8.30
C GLU A 214 17.14 3.84 -8.80
N GLY A 215 18.28 3.28 -8.38
CA GLY A 215 18.70 1.92 -8.71
C GLY A 215 19.21 1.76 -10.15
N VAL A 216 19.70 2.86 -10.72
CA VAL A 216 20.12 2.96 -12.12
C VAL A 216 21.61 3.26 -12.19
N VAL A 217 22.37 2.41 -12.89
CA VAL A 217 23.82 2.60 -13.11
C VAL A 217 24.04 3.49 -14.33
N GLU A 218 23.39 3.19 -15.45
CA GLU A 218 23.42 4.01 -16.66
C GLU A 218 22.01 4.30 -17.17
N LYS A 219 21.84 5.46 -17.81
CA LYS A 219 20.55 5.90 -18.34
C LYS A 219 20.69 6.70 -19.63
N GLU A 220 19.72 6.52 -20.51
CA GLU A 220 19.56 7.29 -21.73
C GLU A 220 18.22 8.01 -21.68
N ILE A 221 18.26 9.33 -21.51
CA ILE A 221 17.07 10.16 -21.29
C ILE A 221 16.93 11.19 -22.40
N SER A 222 15.77 11.24 -23.04
CA SER A 222 15.33 12.27 -23.95
C SER A 222 13.99 12.85 -23.49
N SER A 223 13.47 13.85 -24.20
CA SER A 223 12.11 14.37 -23.95
C SER A 223 11.00 13.34 -24.23
N GLU A 224 11.31 12.27 -24.97
CA GLU A 224 10.32 11.26 -25.37
C GLU A 224 10.30 10.06 -24.43
N LYS A 225 11.46 9.71 -23.84
CA LYS A 225 11.58 8.57 -22.93
C LYS A 225 12.85 8.58 -22.10
N ALA A 226 12.83 7.81 -21.01
CA ALA A 226 13.98 7.38 -20.24
C ALA A 226 14.13 5.86 -20.34
N THR A 227 15.28 5.42 -20.84
CA THR A 227 15.73 4.02 -20.84
C THR A 227 16.74 3.86 -19.70
N LEU A 228 16.44 2.97 -18.75
CA LEU A 228 17.14 2.86 -17.46
C LEU A 228 17.81 1.49 -17.34
N PHE A 229 19.12 1.45 -17.10
CA PHE A 229 19.90 0.22 -16.98
C PHE A 229 20.35 0.01 -15.52
N ARG A 230 20.05 -1.18 -14.96
CA ARG A 230 20.54 -1.59 -13.62
C ARG A 230 22.05 -1.82 -13.57
N PHE A 231 22.65 -2.01 -14.74
CA PHE A 231 24.07 -2.27 -14.97
C PHE A 231 24.61 -1.19 -15.92
N THR A 232 25.91 -1.19 -16.18
CA THR A 232 26.46 -0.48 -17.34
C THR A 232 25.74 -0.94 -18.61
N LYS A 233 25.52 -0.05 -19.57
CA LYS A 233 24.79 -0.37 -20.80
C LYS A 233 25.45 -1.53 -21.55
N ASP A 234 26.78 -1.56 -21.61
CA ASP A 234 27.53 -2.64 -22.24
C ASP A 234 27.23 -3.99 -21.58
N TYR A 235 27.24 -4.06 -20.25
CA TYR A 235 26.93 -5.28 -19.51
C TYR A 235 25.45 -5.71 -19.67
N ALA A 236 24.52 -4.75 -19.62
CA ALA A 236 23.09 -4.99 -19.78
C ALA A 236 22.70 -5.39 -21.22
N THR A 237 23.52 -5.02 -22.21
CA THR A 237 23.26 -5.30 -23.64
C THR A 237 24.18 -6.37 -24.25
N SER A 238 25.06 -6.95 -23.44
CA SER A 238 25.90 -8.09 -23.81
C SER A 238 25.50 -9.35 -23.04
N GLU A 239 25.86 -10.51 -23.58
CA GLU A 239 25.78 -11.79 -22.88
C GLU A 239 27.16 -12.43 -22.76
N VAL A 240 27.36 -13.18 -21.68
CA VAL A 240 28.53 -14.04 -21.53
C VAL A 240 28.02 -15.47 -21.48
N SER A 241 28.25 -16.19 -22.58
CA SER A 241 27.76 -17.57 -22.76
C SER A 241 28.16 -18.45 -21.58
N GLY A 242 27.17 -19.15 -21.04
CA GLY A 242 27.33 -20.01 -19.88
C GLY A 242 27.38 -19.30 -18.53
N PHE A 243 27.33 -17.97 -18.45
CA PHE A 243 27.30 -17.23 -17.18
C PHE A 243 26.00 -16.47 -16.95
N TYR A 244 25.51 -15.68 -17.91
CA TYR A 244 24.25 -14.96 -17.79
C TYR A 244 23.64 -14.64 -19.15
N GLN A 245 22.35 -14.31 -19.16
CA GLN A 245 21.61 -13.89 -20.35
C GLN A 245 21.41 -12.38 -20.34
N GLN A 246 21.69 -11.73 -21.48
CA GLN A 246 21.52 -10.28 -21.66
C GLN A 246 20.13 -9.81 -21.23
N LYS A 247 19.09 -10.48 -21.71
CA LYS A 247 17.70 -10.02 -21.52
C LYS A 247 17.28 -9.89 -20.07
N ARG A 248 17.79 -10.79 -19.23
CA ARG A 248 17.59 -10.76 -17.77
C ARG A 248 18.44 -9.68 -17.10
N ALA A 249 19.64 -9.40 -17.61
CA ALA A 249 20.45 -8.28 -17.12
C ALA A 249 19.77 -6.94 -17.44
N ALA A 250 19.15 -6.81 -18.62
CA ALA A 250 18.43 -5.61 -19.03
C ALA A 250 17.17 -5.31 -18.20
N ALA A 251 16.51 -6.31 -17.60
CA ALA A 251 15.26 -6.10 -16.84
C ALA A 251 15.35 -4.99 -15.77
N SER A 252 14.21 -4.45 -15.33
CA SER A 252 14.13 -3.25 -14.49
C SER A 252 13.99 -3.52 -12.98
N SER A 253 14.31 -4.72 -12.50
CA SER A 253 14.22 -5.10 -11.08
C SER A 253 14.90 -4.09 -10.13
N GLY A 254 14.19 -3.66 -9.10
CA GLY A 254 14.74 -2.71 -8.12
C GLY A 254 14.74 -1.24 -8.56
N ILE A 255 14.53 -0.92 -9.84
CA ILE A 255 14.46 0.48 -10.31
C ILE A 255 13.21 1.14 -9.73
N LYS A 256 13.36 2.38 -9.27
CA LYS A 256 12.27 3.19 -8.69
C LYS A 256 12.29 4.61 -9.28
N ILE A 257 11.14 5.09 -9.74
CA ILE A 257 10.95 6.46 -10.22
C ILE A 257 10.26 7.25 -9.11
N ARG A 258 10.84 8.37 -8.68
CA ARG A 258 10.29 9.24 -7.64
C ARG A 258 10.04 10.65 -8.19
N PHE A 259 8.94 11.25 -7.78
CA PHE A 259 8.62 12.65 -8.06
C PHE A 259 7.70 13.19 -6.95
N LYS A 260 7.72 14.51 -6.72
CA LYS A 260 7.00 15.14 -5.62
C LYS A 260 6.12 16.25 -6.16
N THR A 261 4.85 16.27 -5.76
CA THR A 261 3.88 17.27 -6.25
C THR A 261 2.67 17.33 -5.33
N SER A 262 2.02 18.50 -5.30
CA SER A 262 0.67 18.69 -4.73
C SER A 262 -0.45 18.44 -5.75
N SER A 263 -0.12 18.07 -6.99
CA SER A 263 -1.13 17.83 -8.02
C SER A 263 -2.13 16.78 -7.55
N PRO A 264 -3.45 17.02 -7.72
CA PRO A 264 -4.45 16.13 -7.17
C PRO A 264 -4.67 14.88 -8.00
N LYS A 265 -4.14 14.83 -9.22
CA LYS A 265 -4.12 13.63 -10.07
C LYS A 265 -2.79 13.56 -10.78
N ILE A 266 -2.25 12.36 -10.88
CA ILE A 266 -1.02 12.05 -11.61
C ILE A 266 -1.28 10.92 -12.57
N LYS A 267 -0.57 10.90 -13.70
CA LYS A 267 -0.52 9.77 -14.64
C LYS A 267 0.90 9.52 -15.09
N ALA A 268 1.42 8.32 -14.88
CA ALA A 268 2.74 7.94 -15.37
C ALA A 268 2.62 6.93 -16.51
N TYR A 269 3.37 7.17 -17.59
CA TYR A 269 3.27 6.39 -18.82
C TYR A 269 4.53 5.58 -19.07
N PHE A 270 4.34 4.31 -19.44
CA PHE A 270 5.40 3.33 -19.60
C PHE A 270 5.24 2.54 -20.90
N GLN A 271 6.32 1.89 -21.32
CA GLN A 271 6.27 0.85 -22.35
C GLN A 271 7.35 -0.20 -22.09
N GLU A 272 7.19 -1.38 -22.68
CA GLU A 272 8.25 -2.38 -22.69
C GLU A 272 9.25 -2.14 -23.82
N ASN A 273 10.52 -2.43 -23.55
CA ASN A 273 11.57 -2.50 -24.56
C ASN A 273 11.93 -3.96 -24.85
N LEU A 274 11.24 -4.54 -25.84
CA LEU A 274 11.45 -5.90 -26.33
C LEU A 274 12.75 -6.09 -27.13
N THR A 275 13.47 -5.02 -27.44
CA THR A 275 14.78 -5.12 -28.10
C THR A 275 15.82 -5.68 -27.13
N HIS A 276 15.73 -5.27 -25.86
CA HIS A 276 16.69 -5.65 -24.84
C HIS A 276 16.11 -6.58 -23.76
N GLY A 277 14.80 -6.53 -23.50
CA GLY A 277 14.15 -7.35 -22.47
C GLY A 277 13.66 -8.73 -22.94
N ASP A 278 13.31 -9.57 -21.96
CA ASP A 278 12.46 -10.74 -22.17
C ASP A 278 11.02 -10.28 -22.43
N ASP A 279 10.27 -11.05 -23.23
CA ASP A 279 8.83 -10.88 -23.40
C ASP A 279 8.14 -11.62 -22.24
N VAL A 280 7.64 -10.86 -21.26
CA VAL A 280 7.11 -11.38 -20.00
C VAL A 280 5.65 -10.98 -19.89
N PHE A 281 4.79 -11.91 -19.47
CA PHE A 281 3.35 -11.65 -19.48
C PHE A 281 2.87 -10.70 -18.37
N TRP A 282 3.57 -10.65 -17.23
CA TRP A 282 3.14 -9.87 -16.05
C TRP A 282 4.12 -8.73 -15.77
N HIS A 283 3.60 -7.49 -15.64
CA HIS A 283 4.40 -6.30 -15.40
C HIS A 283 3.88 -5.53 -14.18
N THR A 284 4.13 -6.01 -12.96
CA THR A 284 3.62 -5.31 -11.77
C THR A 284 4.45 -4.07 -11.44
N PHE A 285 3.81 -2.91 -11.55
CA PHE A 285 4.27 -1.63 -10.99
C PHE A 285 3.71 -1.49 -9.58
N ASP A 286 4.55 -1.18 -8.59
CA ASP A 286 4.08 -0.87 -7.23
C ASP A 286 4.15 0.65 -7.00
N VAL A 287 3.03 1.23 -6.55
CA VAL A 287 2.88 2.68 -6.34
C VAL A 287 2.88 2.99 -4.85
N PHE A 288 3.66 4.00 -4.48
CA PHE A 288 3.82 4.46 -3.11
C PHE A 288 3.54 5.96 -3.01
N ARG A 289 3.01 6.37 -1.86
CA ARG A 289 2.81 7.76 -1.47
C ARG A 289 3.45 7.99 -0.11
N ASN A 290 4.38 8.94 -0.02
CA ASN A 290 5.18 9.24 1.17
C ASN A 290 5.82 7.97 1.79
N GLY A 291 6.40 7.12 0.94
CA GLY A 291 7.02 5.84 1.34
C GLY A 291 6.03 4.73 1.73
N THR A 292 4.72 5.00 1.75
CA THR A 292 3.71 3.98 2.06
C THR A 292 3.16 3.39 0.77
N PHE A 293 3.14 2.06 0.65
CA PHE A 293 2.50 1.37 -0.47
C PHE A 293 1.01 1.75 -0.56
N LEU A 294 0.54 2.05 -1.76
CA LEU A 294 -0.84 2.46 -2.02
C LEU A 294 -1.58 1.37 -2.79
N PHE A 295 -1.08 1.00 -3.97
CA PHE A 295 -1.63 -0.05 -4.82
C PHE A 295 -0.56 -0.56 -5.80
N ASP A 296 -0.88 -1.64 -6.51
CA ASP A 296 -0.11 -2.13 -7.64
C ASP A 296 -0.99 -2.19 -8.90
N ASP A 297 -0.36 -2.08 -10.07
CA ASP A 297 -1.03 -2.08 -11.37
C ASP A 297 -0.13 -2.78 -12.40
N GLN A 298 -0.73 -3.34 -13.45
CA GLN A 298 -0.05 -4.01 -14.55
C GLN A 298 -0.21 -3.28 -15.89
N GLY A 299 -0.97 -2.18 -15.89
CA GLY A 299 -1.15 -1.30 -17.01
C GLY A 299 0.09 -0.47 -17.32
N TRP A 300 0.16 0.00 -18.56
CA TRP A 300 1.20 0.92 -19.04
C TRP A 300 0.95 2.38 -18.65
N GLU A 301 -0.23 2.67 -18.10
CA GLU A 301 -0.63 3.97 -17.57
C GLU A 301 -1.01 3.79 -16.11
N ILE A 302 -0.27 4.46 -15.24
CA ILE A 302 -0.45 4.40 -13.79
C ILE A 302 -1.11 5.70 -13.34
N GLU A 303 -2.34 5.62 -12.81
CA GLU A 303 -3.08 6.78 -12.33
C GLU A 303 -3.12 6.84 -10.80
N GLY A 304 -2.86 8.01 -10.22
CA GLY A 304 -2.89 8.22 -8.77
C GLY A 304 -3.68 9.46 -8.38
N GLU A 305 -4.41 9.39 -7.26
CA GLU A 305 -5.20 10.51 -6.72
C GLU A 305 -4.59 11.08 -5.44
N ASN A 306 -4.61 12.42 -5.34
CA ASN A 306 -4.23 13.22 -4.18
C ASN A 306 -5.24 14.36 -3.94
N PRO A 307 -6.51 14.03 -3.61
CA PRO A 307 -7.57 15.03 -3.49
C PRO A 307 -7.29 16.10 -2.43
N THR A 308 -6.44 15.80 -1.45
CA THR A 308 -6.04 16.75 -0.39
C THR A 308 -5.13 17.87 -0.88
N GLN A 309 -4.52 17.73 -2.06
CA GLN A 309 -3.50 18.64 -2.60
C GLN A 309 -2.32 18.90 -1.65
N GLU A 310 -2.12 18.04 -0.65
CA GLU A 310 -0.90 18.06 0.14
C GLU A 310 0.28 17.72 -0.77
N VAL A 311 1.42 18.35 -0.51
CA VAL A 311 2.64 18.03 -1.25
C VAL A 311 3.11 16.65 -0.80
N VAL A 312 2.99 15.67 -1.69
CA VAL A 312 3.38 14.27 -1.42
C VAL A 312 4.48 13.81 -2.35
N GLU A 313 5.32 12.92 -1.85
CA GLU A 313 6.28 12.18 -2.67
C GLU A 313 5.61 10.91 -3.21
N TRP A 314 5.61 10.76 -4.53
CA TRP A 314 5.22 9.55 -5.21
C TRP A 314 6.46 8.73 -5.55
N ALA A 315 6.32 7.41 -5.46
CA ALA A 315 7.31 6.49 -6.00
C ALA A 315 6.64 5.34 -6.76
N ILE A 316 7.23 4.92 -7.86
CA ILE A 316 6.77 3.79 -8.68
C ILE A 316 7.95 2.85 -8.86
N THR A 317 7.88 1.62 -8.34
CA THR A 317 8.90 0.60 -8.65
C THR A 317 8.55 -0.12 -9.93
N LEU A 318 9.58 -0.40 -10.73
CA LEU A 318 9.40 -1.07 -12.02
C LEU A 318 9.39 -2.60 -11.85
N PRO A 319 8.68 -3.34 -12.74
CA PRO A 319 8.64 -4.79 -12.78
C PRO A 319 10.02 -5.47 -12.77
N SER A 320 10.11 -6.63 -12.12
CA SER A 320 11.38 -7.32 -11.91
C SER A 320 11.97 -7.99 -13.16
N TYR A 321 11.15 -8.39 -14.13
CA TYR A 321 11.59 -9.26 -15.23
C TYR A 321 11.46 -8.65 -16.64
N SER A 322 10.93 -7.44 -16.74
CA SER A 322 10.78 -6.70 -18.00
C SER A 322 11.73 -5.51 -18.04
N MET A 323 12.20 -5.16 -19.25
CA MET A 323 12.90 -3.90 -19.51
C MET A 323 11.84 -2.83 -19.76
N ILE A 324 11.72 -1.86 -18.85
CA ILE A 324 10.70 -0.82 -18.90
C ILE A 324 11.32 0.53 -19.30
N GLU A 325 10.64 1.24 -20.18
CA GLU A 325 10.93 2.63 -20.51
C GLU A 325 9.84 3.54 -19.94
N PHE A 326 10.26 4.65 -19.32
CA PHE A 326 9.36 5.68 -18.82
C PHE A 326 9.20 6.76 -19.88
N LEU A 327 7.96 7.05 -20.30
CA LEU A 327 7.67 7.94 -21.41
C LEU A 327 7.44 9.37 -20.97
N LYS A 328 6.58 9.58 -19.97
CA LYS A 328 6.23 10.89 -19.42
C LYS A 328 5.45 10.75 -18.12
N LEU A 329 5.42 11.84 -17.37
CA LEU A 329 4.46 12.06 -16.29
C LEU A 329 3.44 13.11 -16.74
N GLU A 330 2.19 12.98 -16.34
CA GLU A 330 1.19 14.03 -16.46
C GLU A 330 0.67 14.40 -15.09
N ILE A 331 0.50 15.70 -14.88
CA ILE A 331 -0.09 16.29 -13.66
C ILE A 331 -1.15 17.31 -14.09
N ILE A 332 -2.06 17.67 -13.19
CA ILE A 332 -3.06 18.71 -13.49
C ILE A 332 -2.37 20.04 -13.82
N ASN A 333 -2.92 20.75 -14.82
CA ASN A 333 -2.43 22.05 -15.27
C ASN A 333 -2.39 23.06 -14.09
N GLY A 334 -1.30 23.83 -13.99
CA GLY A 334 -1.08 24.80 -12.91
C GLY A 334 -0.42 24.23 -11.64
N PHE A 335 -0.17 22.92 -11.58
CA PHE A 335 0.68 22.29 -10.56
C PHE A 335 2.10 22.08 -11.07
N GLU A 336 3.06 21.89 -10.17
CA GLU A 336 4.47 21.70 -10.53
C GLU A 336 5.08 20.50 -9.78
N LEU A 337 6.24 20.05 -10.24
CA LEU A 337 7.08 19.14 -9.48
C LEU A 337 7.97 19.90 -8.51
N GLU A 338 8.20 19.32 -7.35
CA GLU A 338 9.10 19.85 -6.33
C GLU A 338 10.40 19.05 -6.22
N PRO A 339 11.50 19.67 -5.76
CA PRO A 339 12.75 18.97 -5.48
C PRO A 339 12.59 17.84 -4.46
N ILE A 340 13.30 16.73 -4.68
CA ILE A 340 13.42 15.59 -3.78
C ILE A 340 14.86 15.49 -3.27
N SER A 341 15.04 15.17 -1.99
CA SER A 341 16.36 14.83 -1.45
C SER A 341 16.86 13.51 -2.06
N LYS A 342 18.11 13.55 -2.55
CA LYS A 342 18.79 12.42 -3.20
C LYS A 342 19.76 11.70 -2.25
N ASP A 343 19.84 12.13 -1.00
CA ASP A 343 20.81 11.60 -0.05
C ASP A 343 20.25 10.32 0.60
N LYS A 344 20.54 9.18 -0.01
CA LYS A 344 20.27 7.87 0.56
C LYS A 344 21.55 7.04 0.62
N PRO A 345 21.73 6.24 1.68
CA PRO A 345 22.74 5.20 1.67
C PRO A 345 22.46 4.18 0.56
N VAL A 346 23.51 3.60 -0.01
CA VAL A 346 23.44 2.74 -1.20
C VAL A 346 23.51 1.26 -0.79
N TYR A 347 22.55 0.48 -1.27
CA TYR A 347 22.51 -0.97 -1.12
C TYR A 347 22.61 -1.65 -2.49
N ILE A 348 23.63 -2.50 -2.68
CA ILE A 348 23.77 -3.35 -3.85
C ILE A 348 23.44 -4.80 -3.47
N ALA A 349 22.48 -5.41 -4.17
CA ALA A 349 22.13 -6.82 -3.99
C ALA A 349 22.58 -7.64 -5.20
N ILE A 350 23.55 -8.54 -5.01
CA ILE A 350 24.14 -9.37 -6.06
C ILE A 350 23.61 -10.79 -5.95
N GLY A 351 23.20 -11.37 -7.09
CA GLY A 351 22.83 -12.78 -7.09
C GLY A 351 22.18 -13.30 -8.37
N ASN A 352 21.45 -14.39 -8.21
CA ASN A 352 20.78 -15.08 -9.33
C ASN A 352 19.27 -14.78 -9.38
N SER A 353 18.45 -15.78 -9.74
CA SER A 353 17.00 -15.68 -9.86
C SER A 353 16.29 -15.28 -8.57
N ILE A 354 16.78 -15.70 -7.39
CA ILE A 354 16.15 -15.31 -6.12
C ILE A 354 16.30 -13.79 -5.91
N THR A 355 17.52 -13.27 -6.04
CA THR A 355 17.81 -11.83 -5.97
C THR A 355 17.08 -11.05 -7.05
N HIS A 356 16.94 -11.62 -8.25
CA HIS A 356 16.24 -10.97 -9.36
C HIS A 356 14.73 -10.82 -9.10
N GLY A 357 14.12 -11.75 -8.36
CA GLY A 357 12.70 -11.76 -8.01
C GLY A 357 11.88 -12.94 -8.53
N MET A 358 12.51 -14.04 -8.98
CA MET A 358 11.77 -15.27 -9.30
C MET A 358 11.12 -15.87 -8.07
N GLY A 359 9.97 -16.52 -8.28
CA GLY A 359 9.14 -17.06 -7.20
C GLY A 359 8.08 -16.08 -6.70
N ILE A 360 8.13 -14.82 -7.13
CA ILE A 360 7.06 -13.85 -6.94
C ILE A 360 6.17 -13.88 -8.17
N ASP A 361 4.98 -14.47 -8.05
CA ASP A 361 4.07 -14.72 -9.19
C ASP A 361 3.66 -13.46 -9.98
N SER A 362 3.79 -12.26 -9.39
CA SER A 362 3.46 -10.99 -10.03
C SER A 362 4.67 -10.23 -10.59
N PHE A 363 5.91 -10.72 -10.40
CA PHE A 363 7.15 -9.97 -10.70
C PHE A 363 7.21 -8.56 -10.08
N SER A 364 6.58 -8.39 -8.92
CA SER A 364 6.61 -7.15 -8.13
C SER A 364 7.98 -6.99 -7.47
N THR A 365 8.68 -5.90 -7.83
CA THR A 365 9.95 -5.52 -7.21
C THR A 365 9.80 -5.33 -5.70
N ARG A 366 8.67 -4.76 -5.24
CA ARG A 366 8.42 -4.51 -3.82
C ARG A 366 8.50 -5.76 -2.95
N LYS A 367 8.15 -6.92 -3.51
CA LYS A 367 8.10 -8.19 -2.79
C LYS A 367 9.43 -8.95 -2.79
N THR A 368 10.46 -8.45 -3.48
CA THR A 368 11.79 -9.07 -3.52
C THR A 368 12.53 -8.84 -2.20
N TYR A 369 13.33 -9.81 -1.75
CA TYR A 369 14.13 -9.61 -0.53
C TYR A 369 15.04 -8.37 -0.59
N PRO A 370 15.66 -8.00 -1.74
CA PRO A 370 16.48 -6.80 -1.82
C PRO A 370 15.65 -5.53 -1.59
N HIS A 371 14.44 -5.46 -2.13
CA HIS A 371 13.58 -4.31 -1.88
C HIS A 371 13.16 -4.22 -0.42
N VAL A 372 12.78 -5.34 0.21
CA VAL A 372 12.39 -5.35 1.63
C VAL A 372 13.55 -4.90 2.53
N VAL A 373 14.79 -5.30 2.23
CA VAL A 373 15.98 -4.81 2.94
C VAL A 373 16.16 -3.30 2.72
N ALA A 374 16.13 -2.84 1.47
CA ALA A 374 16.32 -1.43 1.13
C ALA A 374 15.28 -0.54 1.80
N ASP A 375 14.00 -0.91 1.71
CA ASP A 375 12.88 -0.15 2.26
C ASP A 375 12.95 -0.09 3.80
N SER A 376 13.25 -1.23 4.45
CA SER A 376 13.37 -1.30 5.91
C SER A 376 14.51 -0.44 6.46
N LEU A 377 15.57 -0.22 5.68
CA LEU A 377 16.74 0.55 6.09
C LEU A 377 16.74 1.99 5.54
N GLY A 378 15.86 2.32 4.60
CA GLY A 378 15.82 3.61 3.92
C GLY A 378 16.90 3.80 2.84
N TYR A 379 17.37 2.71 2.21
CA TYR A 379 18.48 2.72 1.26
C TYR A 379 17.98 2.84 -0.19
N GLU A 380 18.83 3.37 -1.06
CA GLU A 380 18.67 3.21 -2.50
C GLU A 380 19.13 1.81 -2.93
N LEU A 381 18.28 1.08 -3.67
CA LEU A 381 18.55 -0.29 -4.08
C LEU A 381 19.11 -0.35 -5.50
N TYR A 382 20.27 -0.96 -5.65
CA TYR A 382 20.79 -1.48 -6.91
C TYR A 382 20.63 -3.01 -6.90
N ASN A 383 19.55 -3.50 -7.51
CA ASN A 383 19.33 -4.94 -7.61
C ASN A 383 20.10 -5.50 -8.82
N TRP A 384 21.19 -6.20 -8.56
CA TRP A 384 22.04 -6.86 -9.54
C TRP A 384 21.80 -8.38 -9.62
N GLY A 385 20.60 -8.83 -9.26
CA GLY A 385 20.14 -10.19 -9.51
C GLY A 385 19.93 -10.46 -10.99
N ILE A 386 20.46 -11.58 -11.50
CA ILE A 386 20.24 -12.03 -12.88
C ILE A 386 19.75 -13.49 -12.86
N GLY A 387 18.52 -13.72 -13.31
CA GLY A 387 17.91 -15.04 -13.34
C GLY A 387 18.75 -16.09 -14.06
N GLY A 388 18.97 -17.24 -13.42
CA GLY A 388 19.73 -18.36 -14.00
C GLY A 388 21.23 -18.13 -14.13
N SER A 389 21.78 -17.03 -13.60
CA SER A 389 23.20 -16.73 -13.70
C SER A 389 24.07 -17.58 -12.78
N LYS A 390 25.31 -17.84 -13.20
CA LYS A 390 26.39 -18.45 -12.39
C LYS A 390 27.38 -17.38 -11.94
N ILE A 391 28.11 -17.65 -10.84
CA ILE A 391 29.09 -16.71 -10.28
C ILE A 391 30.06 -16.24 -11.37
N TYR A 392 30.07 -14.93 -11.59
CA TYR A 392 30.87 -14.26 -12.60
C TYR A 392 31.42 -12.93 -12.08
N GLU A 393 32.74 -12.85 -12.01
CA GLU A 393 33.48 -11.68 -11.52
C GLU A 393 33.37 -10.47 -12.45
N GLY A 394 32.96 -10.67 -13.72
CA GLY A 394 32.76 -9.56 -14.65
C GLY A 394 31.66 -8.60 -14.20
N ILE A 395 30.81 -8.98 -13.25
CA ILE A 395 29.85 -8.06 -12.61
C ILE A 395 30.53 -6.83 -11.98
N LEU A 396 31.82 -6.95 -11.61
CA LEU A 396 32.63 -5.85 -11.08
C LEU A 396 32.77 -4.67 -12.04
N SER A 397 32.55 -4.86 -13.35
CA SER A 397 32.59 -3.77 -14.33
C SER A 397 31.47 -2.74 -14.14
N ASN A 398 30.46 -3.05 -13.33
CA ASN A 398 29.32 -2.17 -13.09
C ASN A 398 29.54 -1.17 -11.96
N PHE A 399 30.66 -1.28 -11.23
CA PHE A 399 31.06 -0.26 -10.27
C PHE A 399 31.62 0.95 -11.02
N ILE A 400 30.80 2.00 -11.14
CA ILE A 400 31.17 3.31 -11.66
C ILE A 400 31.71 4.20 -10.52
N PRO A 401 32.51 5.24 -10.81
CA PRO A 401 33.12 6.09 -9.78
C PRO A 401 32.13 6.74 -8.80
N GLU A 402 30.89 6.97 -9.23
CA GLU A 402 29.84 7.60 -8.44
C GLU A 402 29.12 6.63 -7.48
N LEU A 403 29.34 5.31 -7.64
CA LEU A 403 28.66 4.29 -6.85
C LEU A 403 29.50 3.93 -5.62
N ASP A 404 29.08 4.42 -4.45
CA ASP A 404 29.73 4.18 -3.14
C ASP A 404 28.76 3.40 -2.22
N PRO A 405 28.82 2.05 -2.20
CA PRO A 405 27.89 1.23 -1.44
C PRO A 405 28.10 1.31 0.08
N ASP A 406 27.01 1.39 0.84
CA ASP A 406 27.00 1.21 2.29
C ASP A 406 26.73 -0.25 2.69
N LEU A 407 25.96 -0.96 1.86
CA LEU A 407 25.62 -2.36 2.04
C LEU A 407 25.77 -3.11 0.72
N ILE A 408 26.37 -4.30 0.77
CA ILE A 408 26.41 -5.25 -0.34
C ILE A 408 25.93 -6.60 0.19
N THR A 409 24.90 -7.18 -0.42
CA THR A 409 24.54 -8.60 -0.17
C THR A 409 24.89 -9.45 -1.38
N ILE A 410 25.33 -10.69 -1.13
CA ILE A 410 25.75 -11.61 -2.19
C ILE A 410 25.10 -12.97 -1.96
N LEU A 411 24.05 -13.28 -2.72
CA LEU A 411 23.37 -14.57 -2.73
C LEU A 411 23.52 -15.23 -4.12
N TRP A 412 24.55 -16.06 -4.28
CA TRP A 412 24.90 -16.61 -5.60
C TRP A 412 25.54 -18.00 -5.49
N GLY A 413 25.45 -18.79 -6.57
CA GLY A 413 26.10 -20.10 -6.68
C GLY A 413 25.17 -21.30 -6.90
N TYR A 414 23.85 -21.18 -6.67
CA TYR A 414 22.91 -22.30 -6.92
C TYR A 414 23.05 -22.87 -8.35
N ASN A 415 23.13 -22.00 -9.36
CA ASN A 415 23.26 -22.44 -10.75
C ASN A 415 24.63 -23.08 -11.05
N ASP A 416 25.67 -22.77 -10.28
CA ASP A 416 26.98 -23.41 -10.40
C ASP A 416 26.93 -24.87 -9.98
N VAL A 417 26.04 -25.21 -9.03
CA VAL A 417 25.77 -26.60 -8.61
C VAL A 417 25.06 -27.37 -9.72
N HIS A 418 23.98 -26.80 -10.26
CA HIS A 418 23.06 -27.53 -11.16
C HIS A 418 23.40 -27.45 -12.65
N TYR A 419 24.11 -26.42 -13.10
CA TYR A 419 24.29 -26.12 -14.54
C TYR A 419 25.76 -25.96 -14.93
N SER A 420 26.59 -26.87 -14.40
CA SER A 420 28.04 -26.92 -14.67
C SER A 420 28.43 -28.22 -15.36
N GLY A 421 29.55 -28.21 -16.10
CA GLY A 421 29.92 -29.33 -16.98
C GLY A 421 30.62 -30.52 -16.30
N HIS A 422 31.17 -30.35 -15.09
CA HIS A 422 31.91 -31.40 -14.38
C HIS A 422 31.92 -31.20 -12.85
N ASP A 423 32.20 -32.26 -12.10
CA ASP A 423 32.12 -32.27 -10.63
C ASP A 423 33.15 -31.36 -9.94
N SER A 424 34.34 -31.19 -10.53
CA SER A 424 35.35 -30.24 -10.01
C SER A 424 35.06 -28.77 -10.34
N TYR A 425 33.87 -28.43 -10.85
CA TYR A 425 33.59 -27.06 -11.30
C TYR A 425 33.60 -26.06 -10.14
N LEU A 426 33.04 -26.43 -9.00
CA LEU A 426 32.98 -25.55 -7.84
C LEU A 426 34.37 -25.13 -7.38
N SER A 427 35.30 -26.09 -7.25
CA SER A 427 36.67 -25.83 -6.82
C SER A 427 37.54 -25.15 -7.88
N LEU A 428 37.38 -25.48 -9.16
CA LEU A 428 38.20 -24.92 -10.24
C LEU A 428 37.71 -23.57 -10.76
N ASN A 429 36.42 -23.24 -10.59
CA ASN A 429 35.81 -22.03 -11.17
C ASN A 429 35.05 -21.22 -10.13
N THR A 430 34.06 -21.80 -9.46
CA THR A 430 33.13 -21.05 -8.60
C THR A 430 33.85 -20.39 -7.43
N PHE A 431 34.64 -21.13 -6.64
CA PHE A 431 35.30 -20.57 -5.45
C PHE A 431 36.40 -19.54 -5.79
N PRO A 432 37.28 -19.74 -6.80
CA PRO A 432 38.23 -18.70 -7.21
C PRO A 432 37.57 -17.40 -7.68
N LYS A 433 36.45 -17.50 -8.41
CA LYS A 433 35.69 -16.33 -8.86
C LYS A 433 34.99 -15.64 -7.71
N TYR A 434 34.39 -16.41 -6.80
CA TYR A 434 33.75 -15.90 -5.58
C TYR A 434 34.76 -15.18 -4.67
N GLU A 435 35.96 -15.74 -4.51
CA GLU A 435 37.05 -15.11 -3.76
C GLU A 435 37.49 -13.79 -4.41
N THR A 436 37.67 -13.77 -5.73
CA THR A 436 38.05 -12.56 -6.47
C THR A 436 36.99 -11.47 -6.33
N LEU A 437 35.71 -11.84 -6.49
CA LEU A 437 34.57 -10.94 -6.39
C LEU A 437 34.52 -10.27 -5.00
N ILE A 438 34.47 -11.07 -3.93
CA ILE A 438 34.34 -10.56 -2.56
C ILE A 438 35.60 -9.81 -2.13
N GLY A 439 36.79 -10.36 -2.42
CA GLY A 439 38.05 -9.72 -2.05
C GLY A 439 38.20 -8.33 -2.69
N THR A 440 37.82 -8.20 -3.97
CA THR A 440 37.86 -6.91 -4.68
C THR A 440 36.89 -5.90 -4.06
N MET A 441 35.65 -6.31 -3.77
CA MET A 441 34.68 -5.39 -3.15
C MET A 441 35.09 -4.99 -1.73
N ALA A 442 35.54 -5.94 -0.91
CA ALA A 442 35.99 -5.68 0.45
C ALA A 442 37.21 -4.74 0.49
N GLN A 443 38.11 -4.87 -0.50
CA GLN A 443 39.26 -3.99 -0.65
C GLN A 443 38.86 -2.59 -1.13
N ASN A 444 37.98 -2.47 -2.12
CA ASN A 444 37.63 -1.20 -2.74
C ASN A 444 36.65 -0.38 -1.90
N PHE A 445 35.82 -1.05 -1.10
CA PHE A 445 34.78 -0.44 -0.27
C PHE A 445 34.97 -0.84 1.20
N PRO A 446 36.06 -0.38 1.86
CA PRO A 446 36.38 -0.79 3.23
C PRO A 446 35.34 -0.37 4.27
N GLU A 447 34.55 0.68 3.98
CA GLU A 447 33.47 1.16 4.85
C GLU A 447 32.13 0.47 4.57
N ALA A 448 31.97 -0.16 3.41
CA ALA A 448 30.76 -0.89 3.06
C ALA A 448 30.63 -2.14 3.91
N CYS A 449 29.42 -2.43 4.37
CA CYS A 449 29.10 -3.70 5.00
C CYS A 449 28.84 -4.76 3.93
N ILE A 450 29.67 -5.79 3.87
CA ILE A 450 29.50 -6.88 2.90
C ILE A 450 28.91 -8.10 3.62
N MET A 451 27.73 -8.53 3.19
CA MET A 451 27.02 -9.69 3.72
C MET A 451 26.96 -10.79 2.66
N ALA A 452 27.79 -11.82 2.83
CA ALA A 452 27.68 -13.06 2.07
C ALA A 452 26.52 -13.90 2.59
N VAL A 453 25.52 -14.17 1.74
CA VAL A 453 24.34 -14.96 2.11
C VAL A 453 24.53 -16.37 1.55
N LEU A 454 24.76 -17.34 2.43
CA LEU A 454 24.79 -18.75 2.03
C LEU A 454 23.40 -19.20 1.57
N SER A 455 23.35 -20.24 0.72
CA SER A 455 22.13 -20.65 0.02
C SER A 455 20.93 -20.85 0.97
N PRO A 456 19.74 -20.28 0.64
CA PRO A 456 18.50 -20.52 1.38
C PRO A 456 17.97 -21.93 1.12
N TYR A 457 16.84 -22.25 1.76
CA TYR A 457 16.22 -23.57 1.69
C TYR A 457 15.83 -23.92 0.25
N THR A 458 16.03 -25.19 -0.12
CA THR A 458 15.65 -25.76 -1.41
C THR A 458 15.31 -27.24 -1.24
N THR A 459 14.31 -27.72 -1.98
CA THR A 459 13.98 -29.16 -2.05
C THR A 459 14.82 -29.90 -3.10
N ASN A 460 15.66 -29.18 -3.85
CA ASN A 460 16.58 -29.73 -4.85
C ASN A 460 18.06 -29.47 -4.49
N PRO A 461 18.57 -30.01 -3.36
CA PRO A 461 19.91 -29.67 -2.86
C PRO A 461 21.07 -30.41 -3.56
N VAL A 462 20.80 -31.38 -4.45
CA VAL A 462 21.81 -32.28 -5.02
C VAL A 462 21.69 -32.30 -6.54
N HIS A 463 22.80 -32.04 -7.23
CA HIS A 463 22.92 -32.28 -8.67
C HIS A 463 23.76 -33.53 -8.97
N THR A 464 24.89 -33.69 -8.28
CA THR A 464 25.74 -34.90 -8.29
C THR A 464 26.27 -35.15 -6.88
N ASP A 465 26.93 -36.29 -6.65
CA ASP A 465 27.55 -36.59 -5.34
C ASP A 465 28.58 -35.54 -4.89
N ALA A 466 29.22 -34.86 -5.84
CA ALA A 466 30.20 -33.80 -5.58
C ALA A 466 29.60 -32.39 -5.60
N ARG A 467 28.56 -32.16 -6.41
CA ARG A 467 27.89 -30.86 -6.55
C ARG A 467 26.56 -30.87 -5.83
N THR A 468 26.61 -30.37 -4.61
CA THR A 468 25.46 -30.20 -3.72
C THR A 468 25.46 -28.78 -3.17
N ILE A 469 24.32 -28.36 -2.64
CA ILE A 469 24.22 -27.08 -1.92
C ILE A 469 25.13 -27.09 -0.68
N ASP A 470 25.29 -28.24 -0.01
CA ASP A 470 26.23 -28.37 1.11
C ASP A 470 27.69 -28.19 0.68
N SER A 471 28.09 -28.74 -0.48
CA SER A 471 29.47 -28.58 -0.97
C SER A 471 29.74 -27.14 -1.44
N LEU A 472 28.74 -26.48 -2.05
CA LEU A 472 28.79 -25.05 -2.34
C LEU A 472 28.96 -24.21 -1.07
N LYS A 473 28.07 -24.40 -0.07
CA LYS A 473 28.09 -23.66 1.19
C LYS A 473 29.41 -23.83 1.93
N SER A 474 29.92 -25.06 1.99
CA SER A 474 31.19 -25.37 2.66
C SER A 474 32.37 -24.66 2.02
N GLY A 475 32.48 -24.67 0.69
CA GLY A 475 33.57 -23.99 -0.01
C GLY A 475 33.43 -22.46 -0.02
N GLN A 476 32.22 -21.91 -0.12
CA GLN A 476 31.98 -20.48 0.08
C GLN A 476 32.40 -20.03 1.48
N LEU A 477 32.06 -20.81 2.51
CA LEU A 477 32.42 -20.50 3.88
C LEU A 477 33.94 -20.56 4.13
N GLU A 478 34.65 -21.46 3.45
CA GLU A 478 36.13 -21.48 3.47
C GLU A 478 36.71 -20.19 2.87
N VAL A 479 36.22 -19.78 1.71
CA VAL A 479 36.61 -18.51 1.06
C VAL A 479 36.32 -17.31 1.96
N ILE A 480 35.10 -17.24 2.53
CA ILE A 480 34.69 -16.15 3.43
C ILE A 480 35.61 -16.08 4.64
N ARG A 481 35.85 -17.20 5.33
CA ARG A 481 36.71 -17.24 6.52
C ARG A 481 38.16 -16.87 6.21
N LYS A 482 38.65 -17.24 5.03
CA LYS A 482 39.97 -16.82 4.55
C LYS A 482 40.01 -15.29 4.38
N LEU A 483 39.02 -14.71 3.70
CA LEU A 483 38.96 -13.26 3.46
C LEU A 483 38.75 -12.45 4.75
N GLN A 484 37.97 -12.96 5.71
CA GLN A 484 37.75 -12.33 7.02
C GLN A 484 39.04 -12.17 7.85
N GLN A 485 40.11 -12.90 7.54
CA GLN A 485 41.42 -12.68 8.17
C GLN A 485 42.06 -11.35 7.74
N THR A 486 41.63 -10.81 6.60
CA THR A 486 42.16 -9.58 6.00
C THR A 486 41.14 -8.44 6.06
N TYR A 487 39.87 -8.74 5.83
CA TYR A 487 38.80 -7.75 5.67
C TYR A 487 37.76 -7.87 6.79
N SER A 488 37.72 -6.88 7.68
CA SER A 488 36.80 -6.85 8.83
C SER A 488 35.36 -6.46 8.47
N ASN A 489 35.15 -5.89 7.28
CA ASN A 489 33.85 -5.47 6.78
C ASN A 489 33.08 -6.60 6.07
N LEU A 490 33.66 -7.80 5.96
CA LEU A 490 33.02 -9.00 5.41
C LEU A 490 32.35 -9.83 6.51
N ASN A 491 31.06 -10.07 6.35
CA ASN A 491 30.21 -10.87 7.22
C ASN A 491 29.46 -11.93 6.40
N PHE A 492 28.86 -12.89 7.08
CA PHE A 492 28.03 -13.89 6.43
C PHE A 492 26.85 -14.29 7.31
N MET A 493 25.81 -14.80 6.65
CA MET A 493 24.67 -15.46 7.28
C MET A 493 24.33 -16.75 6.53
N ASP A 494 23.66 -17.68 7.22
CA ASP A 494 23.12 -18.88 6.58
C ASP A 494 21.64 -18.67 6.20
N GLY A 495 21.32 -18.66 4.91
CA GLY A 495 19.94 -18.52 4.45
C GLY A 495 19.01 -19.63 4.93
N LEU A 496 19.54 -20.83 5.23
CA LEU A 496 18.75 -21.95 5.77
C LEU A 496 18.16 -21.65 7.16
N ASP A 497 18.78 -20.76 7.94
CA ASP A 497 18.29 -20.42 9.29
C ASP A 497 17.02 -19.56 9.26
N TYR A 498 16.67 -19.01 8.09
CA TYR A 498 15.58 -18.05 7.90
C TYR A 498 14.55 -18.48 6.86
N THR A 499 14.74 -19.61 6.18
CA THR A 499 13.84 -20.09 5.14
C THR A 499 13.55 -21.58 5.31
N GLY A 500 12.30 -21.97 5.04
CA GLY A 500 11.81 -23.35 5.12
C GLY A 500 11.09 -23.82 3.86
N GLN A 501 10.43 -24.98 3.94
CA GLN A 501 9.69 -25.54 2.80
C GLN A 501 8.46 -24.69 2.43
N GLU A 502 7.83 -24.07 3.42
CA GLU A 502 6.69 -23.17 3.29
C GLU A 502 7.04 -21.83 2.61
N ASP A 503 8.33 -21.49 2.57
CA ASP A 503 8.85 -20.25 2.01
C ASP A 503 9.14 -20.36 0.50
N LEU A 504 8.95 -21.54 -0.08
CA LEU A 504 9.21 -21.83 -1.49
C LEU A 504 7.96 -21.64 -2.36
N ASN A 505 8.19 -21.18 -3.59
CA ASN A 505 7.20 -21.18 -4.69
C ASN A 505 7.35 -22.41 -5.59
N ASP A 506 8.59 -22.86 -5.78
CA ASP A 506 8.96 -24.09 -6.47
C ASP A 506 10.14 -24.75 -5.73
N ASP A 507 10.88 -25.65 -6.37
CA ASP A 507 11.95 -26.38 -5.67
C ASP A 507 13.10 -25.51 -5.15
N VAL A 508 13.21 -24.24 -5.58
CA VAL A 508 14.33 -23.34 -5.24
C VAL A 508 13.93 -21.88 -5.01
N HIS A 509 12.96 -21.35 -5.74
CA HIS A 509 12.62 -19.94 -5.70
C HIS A 509 11.73 -19.64 -4.51
N LEU A 510 12.07 -18.59 -3.77
CA LEU A 510 11.30 -18.14 -2.62
C LEU A 510 9.98 -17.50 -3.08
N ASN A 511 8.89 -17.83 -2.40
CA ASN A 511 7.64 -17.10 -2.53
C ASN A 511 7.73 -15.73 -1.83
N SER A 512 6.63 -14.97 -1.79
CA SER A 512 6.62 -13.64 -1.16
C SER A 512 6.98 -13.68 0.34
N ASN A 513 6.58 -14.73 1.06
CA ASN A 513 6.91 -14.89 2.47
C ASN A 513 8.38 -15.26 2.65
N GLY A 514 8.90 -16.19 1.84
CA GLY A 514 10.32 -16.56 1.87
C GLY A 514 11.26 -15.39 1.61
N ASN A 515 10.93 -14.55 0.61
CA ASN A 515 11.69 -13.32 0.35
C ASN A 515 11.70 -12.38 1.56
N LYS A 516 10.56 -12.22 2.23
CA LYS A 516 10.44 -11.39 3.43
C LYS A 516 11.21 -11.97 4.63
N SER A 517 11.13 -13.28 4.84
CA SER A 517 11.86 -13.99 5.90
C SER A 517 13.37 -13.85 5.71
N LEU A 518 13.86 -14.06 4.48
CA LEU A 518 15.27 -13.87 4.14
C LEU A 518 15.72 -12.41 4.36
N ALA A 519 14.94 -11.43 3.92
CA ALA A 519 15.25 -10.02 4.11
C ALA A 519 15.42 -9.65 5.59
N TYR A 520 14.51 -10.10 6.46
CA TYR A 520 14.63 -9.85 7.89
C TYR A 520 15.78 -10.63 8.54
N GLY A 521 16.10 -11.82 8.02
CA GLY A 521 17.32 -12.52 8.41
C GLY A 521 18.57 -11.69 8.15
N ILE A 522 18.71 -11.16 6.92
CA ILE A 522 19.80 -10.25 6.54
C ILE A 522 19.88 -9.09 7.53
N ILE A 523 18.78 -8.37 7.75
CA ILE A 523 18.74 -7.20 8.65
C ILE A 523 19.12 -7.59 10.08
N SER A 524 18.66 -8.74 10.58
CA SER A 524 18.94 -9.18 11.95
C SER A 524 20.40 -9.55 12.20
N GLU A 525 21.10 -9.98 11.14
CA GLU A 525 22.50 -10.42 11.21
C GLU A 525 23.50 -9.33 10.83
N LEU A 526 23.06 -8.13 10.43
CA LEU A 526 23.96 -7.02 10.12
C LEU A 526 24.77 -6.61 11.37
N PRO A 527 26.09 -6.86 11.41
CA PRO A 527 26.90 -6.60 12.61
C PRO A 527 27.58 -5.22 12.59
N CYS A 528 27.39 -4.47 11.50
CA CYS A 528 28.05 -3.21 11.20
C CYS A 528 27.18 -2.02 11.61
N SER A 529 27.83 -0.94 12.05
CA SER A 529 27.22 0.38 12.24
C SER A 529 26.83 0.96 10.88
N THR A 530 25.73 0.45 10.31
CA THR A 530 25.06 1.03 9.15
C THR A 530 24.79 2.51 9.43
N PRO A 531 24.80 3.41 8.43
CA PRO A 531 24.51 4.86 8.56
C PRO A 531 23.24 5.24 9.36
N THR A 532 22.38 4.27 9.69
CA THR A 532 21.34 4.42 10.72
C THR A 532 21.89 4.71 12.12
N ASN A 533 23.17 4.45 12.40
CA ASN A 533 23.85 4.94 13.61
C ASN A 533 24.17 6.45 13.58
N THR A 534 24.09 7.09 12.40
CA THR A 534 24.29 8.54 12.24
C THR A 534 22.97 9.30 12.11
N PHE A 535 21.86 8.62 11.76
CA PHE A 535 20.51 9.10 12.04
C PHE A 535 20.18 8.86 13.52
N LYS A 536 20.56 9.80 14.39
CA LYS A 536 19.93 9.98 15.71
C LYS A 536 18.46 10.44 15.54
N LYS A 537 17.61 9.61 14.94
CA LYS A 537 16.29 9.41 15.54
C LYS A 537 16.53 8.24 16.49
N GLN A 538 16.16 8.37 17.76
CA GLN A 538 16.32 7.29 18.74
C GLN A 538 15.69 6.01 18.20
N ILE A 539 16.46 5.18 17.51
CA ILE A 539 16.23 3.75 17.48
C ILE A 539 16.53 3.37 18.92
N GLU A 540 15.48 3.30 19.74
CA GLU A 540 15.58 2.58 20.99
C GLU A 540 16.06 1.18 20.60
N LEU A 541 17.33 0.90 20.89
CA LEU A 541 17.91 -0.44 20.89
C LEU A 541 16.83 -1.44 21.27
N ASN A 542 16.62 -2.46 20.44
CA ASN A 542 15.62 -3.51 20.61
C ASN A 542 15.28 -3.70 22.09
N PRO A 543 14.01 -3.51 22.50
CA PRO A 543 13.66 -3.60 23.91
C PRO A 543 14.20 -4.92 24.44
N ILE A 544 15.01 -4.87 25.50
CA ILE A 544 15.48 -6.09 26.16
C ILE A 544 14.24 -6.84 26.62
N ILE A 545 13.91 -7.93 25.92
CA ILE A 545 12.77 -8.78 26.21
C ILE A 545 13.20 -9.76 27.29
N PHE A 546 12.53 -9.71 28.43
CA PHE A 546 12.66 -10.72 29.47
C PHE A 546 11.55 -11.75 29.30
N TYR A 547 11.94 -13.00 29.12
CA TYR A 547 11.02 -14.14 29.11
C TYR A 547 11.01 -14.79 30.49
N GLN A 548 9.87 -14.76 31.16
CA GLN A 548 9.67 -15.42 32.44
C GLN A 548 8.25 -15.96 32.55
N SER A 549 8.10 -17.27 32.68
CA SER A 549 6.81 -17.94 32.97
C SER A 549 5.65 -17.49 32.05
N ASP A 550 5.83 -17.64 30.73
CA ASP A 550 4.83 -17.29 29.70
C ASP A 550 4.49 -15.79 29.60
N VAL A 551 5.38 -14.93 30.10
CA VAL A 551 5.28 -13.47 29.95
C VAL A 551 6.51 -12.96 29.24
N LEU A 552 6.27 -12.22 28.16
CA LEU A 552 7.27 -11.39 27.51
C LEU A 552 7.14 -9.99 28.11
N SER A 553 8.23 -9.44 28.65
CA SER A 553 8.22 -8.11 29.26
C SER A 553 9.36 -7.24 28.76
N TRP A 554 9.15 -5.94 28.71
CA TRP A 554 10.11 -4.92 28.29
C TRP A 554 10.11 -3.73 29.26
N LYS A 555 11.12 -2.86 29.16
CA LYS A 555 11.41 -1.88 30.22
C LYS A 555 10.45 -0.68 30.27
N LYS A 556 9.85 -0.29 29.14
CA LYS A 556 9.02 0.92 29.03
C LYS A 556 7.62 0.58 28.55
N THR A 557 6.62 1.28 29.03
CA THR A 557 5.27 1.21 28.47
C THR A 557 5.28 1.70 27.02
N SER A 558 4.72 0.92 26.10
CA SER A 558 4.69 1.21 24.67
C SER A 558 3.51 0.51 24.01
N THR A 559 3.08 0.99 22.85
CA THR A 559 2.17 0.23 21.99
C THR A 559 2.88 -1.02 21.48
N TYR A 560 2.18 -2.15 21.46
CA TYR A 560 2.72 -3.40 20.97
C TYR A 560 1.72 -4.18 20.12
N SER A 561 2.25 -4.99 19.21
CA SER A 561 1.50 -6.04 18.53
C SER A 561 2.36 -7.29 18.42
N LEU A 562 1.81 -8.41 18.88
CA LEU A 562 2.33 -9.75 18.64
C LEU A 562 1.64 -10.30 17.41
N ILE A 563 2.44 -10.62 16.41
CA ILE A 563 2.00 -11.02 15.08
C ILE A 563 2.46 -12.46 14.88
N ASP A 564 1.56 -13.36 14.52
CA ASP A 564 1.96 -14.72 14.17
C ASP A 564 2.65 -14.76 12.80
N PHE A 565 3.20 -15.92 12.43
CA PHE A 565 3.88 -16.09 11.15
C PHE A 565 2.99 -15.79 9.92
N SER A 566 1.68 -15.87 10.04
CA SER A 566 0.73 -15.54 8.95
C SER A 566 0.50 -14.04 8.78
N GLY A 567 1.09 -13.20 9.64
CA GLY A 567 0.86 -11.76 9.67
C GLY A 567 -0.40 -11.36 10.46
N LYS A 568 -1.08 -12.31 11.11
CA LYS A 568 -2.24 -12.02 11.93
C LYS A 568 -1.78 -11.48 13.28
N ILE A 569 -2.35 -10.34 13.67
CA ILE A 569 -2.18 -9.81 15.02
C ILE A 569 -2.92 -10.75 15.98
N VAL A 570 -2.15 -11.47 16.79
CA VAL A 570 -2.65 -12.44 17.77
C VAL A 570 -2.75 -11.85 19.18
N ALA A 571 -2.02 -10.75 19.44
CA ALA A 571 -2.24 -9.87 20.59
C ALA A 571 -1.79 -8.44 20.26
N SER A 572 -2.41 -7.44 20.87
CA SER A 572 -1.95 -6.05 20.80
C SER A 572 -2.43 -5.27 22.01
N GLY A 573 -1.80 -4.12 22.27
CA GLY A 573 -2.22 -3.23 23.34
C GLY A 573 -1.19 -2.15 23.62
N GLU A 574 -1.35 -1.47 24.75
CA GLU A 574 -0.36 -0.53 25.29
C GLU A 574 0.06 -1.02 26.68
N GLY A 575 1.36 -1.20 26.89
CA GLY A 575 1.87 -1.84 28.09
C GLY A 575 3.37 -2.09 28.03
N ASN A 576 3.88 -2.80 29.02
CA ASN A 576 5.28 -3.22 29.09
C ASN A 576 5.42 -4.75 29.15
N GLN A 577 4.34 -5.50 28.90
CA GLN A 577 4.33 -6.95 28.90
C GLN A 577 3.18 -7.50 28.05
N VAL A 578 3.35 -8.74 27.56
CA VAL A 578 2.30 -9.54 26.93
C VAL A 578 2.37 -10.97 27.46
N HIS A 579 1.20 -11.51 27.82
CA HIS A 579 1.06 -12.92 28.21
C HIS A 579 0.91 -13.77 26.96
N ILE A 580 1.71 -14.82 26.85
CA ILE A 580 1.76 -15.73 25.70
C ILE A 580 1.28 -17.15 26.05
N ASN A 581 0.55 -17.28 27.15
CA ASN A 581 -0.08 -18.54 27.52
C ASN A 581 -1.22 -18.87 26.53
N GLY A 582 -1.20 -20.08 25.96
CA GLY A 582 -2.18 -20.55 24.98
C GLY A 582 -1.83 -20.27 23.52
N PHE A 583 -0.67 -19.65 23.24
CA PHE A 583 -0.18 -19.48 21.88
C PHE A 583 0.42 -20.81 21.38
N VAL A 584 0.20 -21.11 20.09
CA VAL A 584 0.73 -22.33 19.46
C VAL A 584 2.25 -22.20 19.32
N HIS A 585 2.99 -23.30 19.42
CA HIS A 585 4.43 -23.28 19.15
C HIS A 585 4.68 -22.78 17.73
N GLY A 586 5.65 -21.89 17.57
CA GLY A 586 5.92 -21.29 16.27
C GLY A 586 6.64 -19.95 16.34
N ILE A 587 6.79 -19.33 15.17
CA ILE A 587 7.44 -18.04 15.00
C ILE A 587 6.40 -16.93 15.18
N TYR A 588 6.75 -15.95 16.02
CA TYR A 588 5.99 -14.74 16.22
C TYR A 588 6.91 -13.53 16.04
N PHE A 589 6.32 -12.39 15.70
CA PHE A 589 6.99 -11.11 15.62
C PHE A 589 6.34 -10.17 16.61
N LEU A 590 7.09 -9.75 17.63
CA LEU A 590 6.66 -8.74 18.57
C LEU A 590 7.11 -7.38 18.06
N LYS A 591 6.15 -6.54 17.66
CA LYS A 591 6.34 -5.12 17.39
C LYS A 591 6.12 -4.34 18.69
N ILE A 592 7.06 -3.49 19.09
CA ILE A 592 6.93 -2.56 20.22
C ILE A 592 7.31 -1.16 19.71
N GLY A 593 6.35 -0.24 19.66
CA GLY A 593 6.53 1.03 18.96
C GLY A 593 6.86 0.76 17.48
N GLU A 594 8.03 1.18 17.00
CA GLU A 594 8.54 0.87 15.65
C GLU A 594 9.53 -0.30 15.62
N ASN A 595 9.89 -0.87 16.77
CA ASN A 595 10.88 -1.95 16.86
C ASN A 595 10.22 -3.31 16.67
N PHE A 596 10.92 -4.24 16.02
CA PHE A 596 10.47 -5.61 15.80
C PHE A 596 11.43 -6.64 16.39
N THR A 597 10.90 -7.69 16.99
CA THR A 597 11.69 -8.80 17.51
C THR A 597 11.05 -10.13 17.13
N LYS A 598 11.83 -11.01 16.48
CA LYS A 598 11.43 -12.40 16.23
C LYS A 598 11.45 -13.18 17.56
N LEU A 599 10.39 -13.93 17.79
CA LEU A 599 10.22 -14.80 18.95
C LEU A 599 9.96 -16.20 18.45
N LEU A 600 10.74 -17.15 18.95
CA LEU A 600 10.44 -18.56 18.82
C LEU A 600 9.75 -19.00 20.12
N LEU A 601 8.44 -19.25 20.04
CA LEU A 601 7.70 -19.81 21.16
C LEU A 601 7.77 -21.33 21.08
N ASN A 602 8.47 -21.90 22.05
CA ASN A 602 8.70 -23.34 22.21
C ASN A 602 7.72 -23.98 23.18
#